data_AF-A0A963BMA0-F1
#
_entry.id   AF-A0A963BMA0-F1
#
_cell.length_a   1.000
_cell.length_b   1.000
_cell.length_c   1.000
_cell.angle_alpha   90.00
_cell.angle_beta   90.00
_cell.angle_gamma   90.00
#
_symmetry.space_group_name_H-M   'P 1'
#
loop_
_entity.id
_entity.type
_entity.pdbx_description
1 polymer ?
#
loop_
_entity_poly.entity_id
_entity_poly.type
_entity_poly.pdbx_seq_one_letter_code
_entity_poly.pdbx_strand_id
1 'polypeptide(L)'
;RILQRRIKSLTHDLPPLPDFSRFHPAFHRSVSGDTPEGDIRTAYFMGQNDSMCEFLRIDNNEMQRQMKEGRIMVSTTFVIPYPPGFPIMVPGQVISDEILTFMLELDVKEIHGYRPALGLSVFTEDALREVKNAESVSEIAEIVEVEHEQKSKKPAGRKLKKSETEASAPE
;
A
#
# COMPACT_ATOMS: atom_id res chain seq x y z
N ARG A 1 7.51 9.95 -36.61
CA ARG A 1 8.63 9.54 -35.72
C ARG A 1 8.22 9.43 -34.25
N ILE A 2 7.46 10.37 -33.67
CA ILE A 2 6.99 10.30 -32.27
C ILE A 2 6.04 9.12 -32.01
N LEU A 3 5.04 8.90 -32.88
CA LEU A 3 4.11 7.78 -32.75
C LEU A 3 4.82 6.41 -32.72
N GLN A 4 5.79 6.19 -33.62
CA GLN A 4 6.57 4.95 -33.68
C GLN A 4 7.40 4.73 -32.41
N ARG A 5 7.98 5.79 -31.82
CA ARG A 5 8.66 5.70 -30.51
C ARG A 5 7.68 5.35 -29.40
N ARG A 6 6.48 5.94 -29.39
CA ARG A 6 5.44 5.66 -28.38
C ARG A 6 4.90 4.24 -28.50
N ILE A 7 4.67 3.75 -29.72
CA ILE A 7 4.29 2.36 -29.99
C ILE A 7 5.39 1.43 -29.47
N LYS A 8 6.65 1.67 -29.84
CA LYS A 8 7.79 0.85 -29.41
C LYS A 8 7.93 0.82 -27.88
N SER A 9 7.86 1.97 -27.21
CA SER A 9 7.90 2.06 -25.75
C SER A 9 6.79 1.25 -25.06
N LEU A 10 5.60 1.22 -25.64
CA LEU A 10 4.45 0.50 -25.08
C LEU A 10 4.41 -1.00 -25.40
N THR A 11 5.23 -1.48 -26.35
CA THR A 11 5.11 -2.84 -26.88
C THR A 11 6.40 -3.66 -26.86
N HIS A 12 7.56 -3.01 -26.87
CA HIS A 12 8.87 -3.67 -26.98
C HIS A 12 9.82 -3.26 -25.85
N ASP A 13 9.82 -1.99 -25.44
CA ASP A 13 10.73 -1.46 -24.42
C ASP A 13 10.03 -1.42 -23.03
N LEU A 14 9.36 -2.51 -22.65
CA LEU A 14 8.70 -2.64 -21.33
C LEU A 14 9.70 -3.08 -20.26
N PRO A 15 9.64 -2.53 -19.03
CA PRO A 15 10.45 -3.04 -17.94
C PRO A 15 10.08 -4.51 -17.67
N PRO A 16 11.06 -5.36 -17.31
CA PRO A 16 10.81 -6.77 -17.03
C PRO A 16 9.83 -6.88 -15.86
N LEU A 17 8.81 -7.74 -16.00
CA LEU A 17 7.86 -7.98 -14.92
C LEU A 17 8.63 -8.50 -13.68
N PRO A 18 8.44 -7.90 -12.49
CA PRO A 18 9.12 -8.37 -11.30
C PRO A 18 8.57 -9.74 -10.89
N ASP A 19 9.40 -10.56 -10.27
CA ASP A 19 8.96 -11.83 -9.71
C ASP A 19 8.07 -11.63 -8.47
N PHE A 20 7.24 -12.62 -8.18
CA PHE A 20 6.50 -12.66 -6.92
C PHE A 20 7.47 -12.94 -5.78
N SER A 21 7.82 -11.90 -5.04
CA SER A 21 8.79 -11.96 -3.93
C SER A 21 8.50 -13.06 -2.89
N ARG A 22 7.48 -12.87 -2.05
CA ARG A 22 6.90 -13.79 -1.05
C ARG A 22 5.87 -13.05 -0.19
N PHE A 23 5.08 -13.80 0.56
CA PHE A 23 4.34 -13.23 1.68
C PHE A 23 5.24 -12.98 2.89
N HIS A 24 4.88 -11.97 3.68
CA HIS A 24 5.48 -11.79 5.00
C HIS A 24 5.05 -12.95 5.92
N PRO A 25 5.91 -13.49 6.81
CA PRO A 25 5.55 -14.61 7.69
C PRO A 25 4.29 -14.38 8.53
N ALA A 26 4.00 -13.13 8.90
CA ALA A 26 2.78 -12.75 9.61
C ALA A 26 1.48 -13.02 8.81
N PHE A 27 1.60 -13.18 7.49
CA PHE A 27 0.49 -13.48 6.59
C PHE A 27 0.64 -14.87 5.96
N HIS A 28 1.30 -15.82 6.62
CA HIS A 28 1.25 -17.23 6.22
C HIS A 28 0.04 -17.92 6.85
N ARG A 29 -0.63 -18.80 6.11
CA ARG A 29 -1.77 -19.57 6.64
C ARG A 29 -1.38 -20.77 7.49
N SER A 30 -0.21 -21.35 7.22
CA SER A 30 0.32 -22.46 8.03
C SER A 30 1.15 -21.90 9.17
N VAL A 31 0.85 -22.30 10.40
CA VAL A 31 1.65 -21.99 11.61
C VAL A 31 3.09 -22.49 11.45
N SER A 32 3.28 -23.58 10.69
CA SER A 32 4.59 -24.14 10.36
C SER A 32 5.31 -23.44 9.21
N GLY A 33 4.60 -22.65 8.38
CA GLY A 33 5.18 -21.99 7.20
C GLY A 33 5.56 -22.95 6.07
N ASP A 34 5.06 -24.19 6.10
CA ASP A 34 5.43 -25.26 5.15
C ASP A 34 4.87 -25.02 3.74
N THR A 35 3.90 -24.11 3.60
CA THR A 35 3.32 -23.74 2.31
C THR A 35 3.63 -22.28 1.98
N PRO A 36 3.90 -21.96 0.70
CA PRO A 36 4.12 -20.58 0.25
C PRO A 36 2.81 -19.75 0.18
N GLU A 37 1.70 -20.28 0.68
CA GLU A 37 0.38 -19.69 0.59
C GLU A 37 0.20 -18.57 1.60
N GLY A 38 -0.14 -17.38 1.09
CA GLY A 38 -0.41 -16.21 1.92
C GLY A 38 -1.89 -16.04 2.29
N ASP A 39 -2.15 -15.37 3.41
CA ASP A 39 -3.45 -14.86 3.80
C ASP A 39 -3.66 -13.41 3.36
N ILE A 40 -3.95 -13.25 2.07
CA ILE A 40 -4.28 -11.95 1.47
C ILE A 40 -5.49 -11.31 2.17
N ARG A 41 -6.45 -12.11 2.65
CA ARG A 41 -7.70 -11.59 3.23
C ARG A 41 -7.41 -10.82 4.51
N THR A 42 -6.63 -11.43 5.41
CA THR A 42 -6.25 -10.80 6.68
C THR A 42 -5.46 -9.52 6.42
N ALA A 43 -4.44 -9.59 5.56
CA ALA A 43 -3.66 -8.40 5.18
C ALA A 43 -4.54 -7.31 4.55
N TYR A 44 -5.48 -7.66 3.67
CA TYR A 44 -6.37 -6.68 3.05
C TYR A 44 -7.23 -5.93 4.09
N PHE A 45 -7.85 -6.64 5.04
CA PHE A 45 -8.67 -5.98 6.06
C PHE A 45 -7.84 -5.16 7.04
N MET A 46 -6.65 -5.63 7.42
CA MET A 46 -5.71 -4.83 8.20
C MET A 46 -5.26 -3.56 7.47
N GLY A 47 -5.05 -3.64 6.16
CA GLY A 47 -4.68 -2.49 5.32
C GLY A 47 -5.75 -1.39 5.26
N GLN A 48 -6.98 -1.68 5.70
CA GLN A 48 -8.04 -0.67 5.84
C GLN A 48 -7.89 0.17 7.12
N ASN A 49 -7.00 -0.24 8.03
CA ASN A 49 -6.75 0.47 9.27
C ASN A 49 -5.56 1.42 9.13
N ASP A 50 -5.85 2.72 9.03
CA ASP A 50 -4.84 3.77 8.86
C ASP A 50 -3.79 3.81 9.99
N SER A 51 -4.07 3.32 11.20
CA SER A 51 -3.08 3.27 12.31
C SER A 51 -1.98 2.24 12.06
N MET A 52 -2.29 1.19 11.30
CA MET A 52 -1.39 0.07 10.97
C MET A 52 -0.62 0.31 9.67
N CYS A 53 -0.92 1.41 8.97
CA CYS A 53 -0.37 1.73 7.67
C CYS A 53 0.43 3.02 7.71
N GLU A 54 1.48 3.08 6.90
CA GLU A 54 2.18 4.31 6.59
C GLU A 54 2.41 4.42 5.09
N PHE A 55 2.65 5.64 4.61
CA PHE A 55 2.98 5.87 3.21
C PHE A 55 4.45 6.21 3.06
N LEU A 56 5.13 5.52 2.15
CA LEU A 56 6.53 5.77 1.83
C LEU A 56 6.70 6.03 0.35
N ARG A 57 7.38 7.14 0.05
CA ARG A 57 7.73 7.51 -1.32
C ARG A 57 8.86 6.62 -1.84
N ILE A 58 8.74 6.26 -3.11
CA ILE A 58 9.72 5.43 -3.82
C ILE A 58 10.65 6.26 -4.70
N ASP A 59 10.30 7.53 -4.98
CA ASP A 59 10.99 8.45 -5.87
C ASP A 59 11.99 9.38 -5.16
N ASN A 60 12.14 9.26 -3.84
CA ASN A 60 13.01 10.08 -2.99
C ASN A 60 14.12 9.27 -2.27
N ASN A 61 14.33 8.00 -2.65
CA ASN A 61 15.24 7.04 -2.00
C ASN A 61 14.90 6.68 -0.53
N GLU A 62 13.75 7.07 -0.01
CA GLU A 62 13.37 6.82 1.38
C GLU A 62 13.12 5.32 1.63
N MET A 63 12.27 4.70 0.82
CA MET A 63 11.97 3.28 0.95
C MET A 63 13.23 2.42 0.75
N GLN A 64 14.03 2.72 -0.27
CA GLN A 64 15.27 2.00 -0.60
C GLN A 64 16.29 2.07 0.54
N ARG A 65 16.41 3.24 1.21
CA ARG A 65 17.29 3.36 2.38
C ARG A 65 16.83 2.48 3.54
N GLN A 66 15.54 2.52 3.88
CA GLN A 66 15.00 1.73 4.98
C GLN A 66 15.12 0.21 4.69
N MET A 67 14.91 -0.21 3.44
CA MET A 67 15.16 -1.60 3.03
C MET A 67 16.62 -2.01 3.19
N LYS A 68 17.58 -1.13 2.83
CA LYS A 68 19.03 -1.36 3.06
C LYS A 68 19.39 -1.42 4.54
N GLU A 69 18.69 -0.68 5.39
CA GLU A 69 18.82 -0.73 6.84
C GLU A 69 18.18 -2.00 7.46
N GLY A 70 17.54 -2.84 6.64
CA GLY A 70 16.99 -4.14 7.03
C GLY A 70 15.50 -4.14 7.31
N ARG A 71 14.81 -3.00 7.13
CA ARG A 71 13.35 -2.93 7.30
C ARG A 71 12.65 -3.70 6.18
N ILE A 72 11.75 -4.61 6.56
CA ILE A 72 10.93 -5.36 5.62
C ILE A 72 9.68 -4.53 5.28
N MET A 73 9.55 -4.15 4.01
CA MET A 73 8.39 -3.43 3.50
C MET A 73 7.31 -4.44 3.07
N VAL A 74 6.07 -4.24 3.50
CA VAL A 74 4.96 -5.14 3.19
C VAL A 74 3.78 -4.32 2.68
N SER A 75 3.27 -4.63 1.48
CA SER A 75 2.14 -3.91 0.89
C SER A 75 0.87 -4.12 1.70
N THR A 76 0.11 -3.05 1.94
CA THR A 76 -1.19 -3.11 2.63
C THR A 76 -2.36 -3.30 1.66
N THR A 77 -2.14 -3.00 0.39
CA THR A 77 -3.19 -2.92 -0.64
C THR A 77 -2.76 -3.59 -1.94
N PHE A 78 -3.68 -3.71 -2.89
CA PHE A 78 -3.34 -4.08 -4.25
C PHE A 78 -2.72 -2.89 -4.97
N VAL A 79 -1.61 -3.12 -5.66
CA VAL A 79 -1.00 -2.12 -6.53
C VAL A 79 -1.20 -2.56 -7.97
N ILE A 80 -1.96 -1.76 -8.73
CA ILE A 80 -2.47 -2.14 -10.05
C ILE A 80 -2.24 -1.00 -11.03
N PRO A 81 -1.25 -1.11 -11.93
CA PRO A 81 -0.97 -0.11 -12.94
C PRO A 81 -1.93 -0.21 -14.13
N TYR A 82 -2.38 0.93 -14.66
CA TYR A 82 -3.25 0.98 -15.84
C TYR A 82 -2.70 1.88 -16.96
N PRO A 83 -2.75 1.40 -18.22
CA PRO A 83 -2.92 0.00 -18.64
C PRO A 83 -1.69 -0.86 -18.27
N PRO A 84 -1.79 -2.20 -18.14
CA PRO A 84 -2.89 -3.09 -18.56
C PRO A 84 -3.91 -3.49 -17.49
N GLY A 85 -3.70 -3.19 -16.20
CA GLY A 85 -4.70 -3.39 -15.15
C GLY A 85 -4.64 -4.71 -14.38
N PHE A 86 -3.49 -5.40 -14.35
CA PHE A 86 -3.28 -6.56 -13.47
C PHE A 86 -2.47 -6.16 -12.22
N PRO A 87 -2.69 -6.82 -11.07
CA PRO A 87 -1.96 -6.51 -9.84
C PRO A 87 -0.49 -6.93 -9.93
N ILE A 88 0.41 -6.01 -9.60
CA ILE A 88 1.85 -6.27 -9.47
C ILE A 88 2.26 -6.50 -8.01
N MET A 89 1.42 -6.06 -7.06
CA MET A 89 1.55 -6.36 -5.65
C MET A 89 0.17 -6.67 -5.05
N VAL A 90 0.17 -7.57 -4.07
CA VAL A 90 -1.00 -7.92 -3.27
C VAL A 90 -0.79 -7.56 -1.79
N PRO A 91 -1.87 -7.36 -1.01
CA PRO A 91 -1.76 -7.19 0.43
C PRO A 91 -0.99 -8.34 1.10
N GLY A 92 -0.07 -8.00 2.00
CA GLY A 92 0.75 -8.95 2.75
C GLY A 92 2.01 -9.42 2.01
N GLN A 93 2.20 -9.03 0.76
CA GLN A 93 3.41 -9.31 -0.02
C GLN A 93 4.56 -8.41 0.41
N VAL A 94 5.77 -8.99 0.52
CA VAL A 94 7.00 -8.24 0.77
C VAL A 94 7.42 -7.47 -0.48
N ILE A 95 7.74 -6.19 -0.38
CA ILE A 95 8.20 -5.39 -1.50
C ILE A 95 9.70 -5.64 -1.72
N SER A 96 10.09 -5.98 -2.94
CA SER A 96 11.50 -6.21 -3.34
C SER A 96 12.08 -5.02 -4.10
N ASP A 97 13.41 -4.95 -4.18
CA ASP A 97 14.11 -3.92 -4.98
C ASP A 97 13.73 -4.00 -6.47
N GLU A 98 13.48 -5.20 -6.99
CA GLU A 98 13.00 -5.41 -8.36
C GLU A 98 11.63 -4.79 -8.60
N ILE A 99 10.70 -4.94 -7.64
CA ILE A 99 9.37 -4.32 -7.71
C ILE A 99 9.48 -2.79 -7.69
N LEU A 100 10.38 -2.24 -6.86
CA LEU A 100 10.62 -0.78 -6.82
C LEU A 100 11.21 -0.26 -8.13
N THR A 101 12.18 -1.00 -8.68
CA THR A 101 12.80 -0.67 -9.97
C THR A 101 11.75 -0.68 -11.07
N PHE A 102 10.94 -1.75 -11.15
CA PHE A 102 9.83 -1.86 -12.09
C PHE A 102 8.86 -0.67 -11.96
N MET A 103 8.44 -0.33 -10.74
CA MET A 103 7.52 0.78 -10.47
C MET A 103 8.08 2.14 -10.90
N LEU A 104 9.39 2.38 -10.72
CA LEU A 104 10.05 3.63 -11.12
C LEU A 104 10.24 3.75 -12.64
N GLU A 105 10.36 2.63 -13.35
CA GLU A 105 10.51 2.57 -14.80
C GLU A 105 9.17 2.52 -15.54
N LEU A 106 8.06 2.31 -14.83
CA LEU A 106 6.76 2.08 -15.42
C LEU A 106 6.12 3.38 -15.97
N ASP A 107 6.07 3.51 -17.30
CA ASP A 107 5.37 4.60 -17.99
C ASP A 107 3.87 4.31 -18.14
N VAL A 108 3.12 4.52 -17.07
CA VAL A 108 1.65 4.37 -17.02
C VAL A 108 0.96 5.65 -16.58
N LYS A 109 -0.32 5.79 -16.93
CA LYS A 109 -1.09 7.00 -16.62
C LYS A 109 -1.57 7.04 -15.18
N GLU A 110 -1.84 5.88 -14.60
CA GLU A 110 -2.43 5.74 -13.28
C GLU A 110 -1.97 4.41 -12.65
N ILE A 111 -1.80 4.42 -11.33
CA ILE A 111 -1.49 3.25 -10.53
C ILE A 111 -2.44 3.24 -9.33
N HIS A 112 -3.38 2.30 -9.29
CA HIS A 112 -4.20 2.10 -8.09
C HIS A 112 -3.31 1.56 -6.97
N GLY A 113 -3.62 1.96 -5.73
CA GLY A 113 -2.80 1.62 -4.56
C GLY A 113 -1.55 2.47 -4.38
N TYR A 114 -1.26 3.40 -5.31
CA TYR A 114 -0.16 4.34 -5.22
C TYR A 114 -0.66 5.79 -5.19
N ARG A 115 -0.08 6.63 -4.33
CA ARG A 115 -0.42 8.05 -4.22
C ARG A 115 0.79 8.90 -4.56
N PRO A 116 0.84 9.66 -5.66
CA PRO A 116 2.07 10.36 -6.07
C PRO A 116 2.69 11.28 -5.01
N ALA A 117 1.88 11.90 -4.15
CA ALA A 117 2.37 12.79 -3.09
C ALA A 117 2.86 12.05 -1.83
N LEU A 118 2.40 10.82 -1.59
CA LEU A 118 2.64 10.07 -0.34
C LEU A 118 3.45 8.79 -0.57
N GLY A 119 3.27 8.13 -1.71
CA GLY A 119 3.94 6.91 -2.11
C GLY A 119 3.06 5.66 -2.01
N LEU A 120 3.71 4.54 -1.73
CA LEU A 120 3.07 3.24 -1.50
C LEU A 120 2.59 3.13 -0.05
N SER A 121 1.45 2.49 0.15
CA SER A 121 0.97 2.14 1.49
C SER A 121 1.62 0.84 1.95
N VAL A 122 2.31 0.88 3.09
CA VAL A 122 3.00 -0.26 3.70
C VAL A 122 2.60 -0.42 5.16
N PHE A 123 2.70 -1.64 5.69
CA PHE A 123 2.46 -1.86 7.11
C PHE A 123 3.55 -1.23 7.96
N THR A 124 3.15 -0.66 9.11
CA THR A 124 4.09 -0.27 10.15
C THR A 124 4.76 -1.51 10.74
N GLU A 125 5.97 -1.34 11.28
CA GLU A 125 6.66 -2.47 11.93
C GLU A 125 5.88 -3.01 13.14
N ASP A 126 5.20 -2.14 13.86
CA ASP A 126 4.41 -2.53 15.03
C ASP A 126 3.19 -3.37 14.63
N ALA A 127 2.48 -3.00 13.56
CA ALA A 127 1.39 -3.82 13.02
C ALA A 127 1.86 -5.22 12.61
N LEU A 128 3.04 -5.32 11.97
CA LEU A 128 3.60 -6.62 11.58
C LEU A 128 4.02 -7.48 12.79
N ARG A 129 4.46 -6.86 13.89
CA ARG A 129 4.80 -7.55 15.15
C ARG A 129 3.55 -8.07 15.86
N GLU A 130 2.49 -7.26 15.92
CA GLU A 130 1.22 -7.65 16.55
C GLU A 130 0.65 -8.91 15.90
N VAL A 131 0.59 -8.96 14.57
CA VAL A 131 0.07 -10.12 13.83
C VAL A 131 0.95 -11.34 13.99
N LYS A 132 2.27 -11.18 13.97
CA LYS A 132 3.20 -12.31 14.15
C LYS A 132 3.02 -12.97 15.51
N ASN A 133 2.61 -12.22 16.53
CA ASN A 133 2.38 -12.71 17.88
C ASN A 133 0.97 -13.27 18.08
N ALA A 134 0.05 -13.07 17.13
CA ALA A 134 -1.27 -13.67 17.18
C ALA A 134 -1.16 -15.17 16.89
N GLU A 135 -1.72 -16.01 17.74
CA GLU A 135 -1.63 -17.47 17.61
C GLU A 135 -2.68 -18.02 16.63
N SER A 136 -3.65 -17.21 16.22
CA SER A 136 -4.72 -17.62 15.31
C SER A 136 -5.23 -16.50 14.41
N VAL A 137 -5.78 -16.89 13.26
CA VAL A 137 -6.45 -15.97 12.33
C VAL A 137 -7.66 -15.27 12.99
N SER A 138 -8.31 -15.92 13.95
CA SER A 138 -9.41 -15.34 14.74
C SER A 138 -8.96 -14.18 15.63
N GLU A 139 -7.79 -14.29 16.27
CA GLU A 139 -7.23 -13.19 17.07
C GLU A 139 -6.90 -11.98 16.20
N ILE A 140 -6.38 -12.21 14.99
CA ILE A 140 -6.12 -11.11 14.05
C ILE A 140 -7.43 -10.44 13.60
N ALA A 141 -8.49 -11.23 13.36
CA ALA A 141 -9.80 -10.69 13.04
C ALA A 141 -10.38 -9.85 14.20
N GLU A 142 -10.24 -10.32 15.45
CA GLU A 142 -10.65 -9.55 16.64
C GLU A 142 -9.86 -8.25 16.79
N ILE A 143 -8.54 -8.26 16.58
CA ILE A 143 -7.70 -7.04 16.59
C ILE A 143 -8.24 -6.01 15.58
N VAL A 144 -8.55 -6.45 14.35
CA VAL A 144 -9.07 -5.59 13.29
C VAL A 144 -10.48 -5.07 13.62
N GLU A 145 -11.36 -5.91 14.17
CA GLU A 145 -12.74 -5.53 14.54
C GLU A 145 -12.78 -4.56 15.73
N VAL A 146 -11.96 -4.79 16.75
CA VAL A 146 -11.88 -3.93 17.96
C VAL A 146 -11.43 -2.51 17.58
N GLU A 147 -10.40 -2.36 16.74
CA GLU A 147 -9.95 -1.03 16.31
C GLU A 147 -10.97 -0.33 15.40
N HIS A 148 -11.64 -1.08 14.51
CA HIS A 148 -12.67 -0.53 13.63
C HIS A 148 -13.89 0.00 14.42
N GLU A 149 -14.32 -0.72 15.46
CA GLU A 149 -15.38 -0.25 16.37
C GLU A 149 -14.97 0.99 17.17
N GLN A 150 -13.72 1.07 17.64
CA GLN A 150 -13.22 2.23 18.38
C GLN A 150 -13.19 3.51 17.51
N LYS A 151 -12.89 3.37 16.21
CA LYS A 151 -12.93 4.50 15.25
C LYS A 151 -14.36 4.96 14.96
N SER A 152 -15.33 4.03 14.90
CA SER A 152 -16.76 4.35 14.70
C SER A 152 -17.39 5.09 15.90
N LYS A 153 -16.84 4.91 17.11
CA LYS A 153 -17.33 5.51 18.36
C LYS A 153 -16.73 6.89 18.71
N LYS A 154 -15.72 7.39 17.98
CA LYS A 154 -15.16 8.76 18.19
C LYS A 154 -16.01 9.82 17.47
N PRO A 155 -16.51 10.87 18.16
CA PRO A 155 -17.34 11.89 17.52
C PRO A 155 -16.51 12.79 16.59
N ALA A 156 -17.02 13.05 15.38
CA ALA A 156 -16.43 13.97 14.42
C ALA A 156 -16.39 15.41 14.98
N GLY A 157 -15.19 15.89 15.30
CA GLY A 157 -14.97 17.23 15.86
C GLY A 157 -15.15 18.36 14.84
N ARG A 158 -16.15 19.21 15.12
CA ARG A 158 -16.20 20.68 14.95
C ARG A 158 -16.00 21.27 13.52
N LYS A 159 -17.11 21.58 12.85
CA LYS A 159 -17.16 22.49 11.68
C LYS A 159 -16.65 23.89 12.05
N LEU A 160 -15.71 24.43 11.27
CA LEU A 160 -15.31 25.84 11.32
C LEU A 160 -16.49 26.75 10.93
N LYS A 161 -16.75 27.75 11.76
CA LYS A 161 -17.74 28.81 11.53
C LYS A 161 -17.17 29.77 10.48
N LYS A 162 -17.75 29.84 9.28
CA LYS A 162 -17.50 30.93 8.33
C LYS A 162 -18.23 32.17 8.84
N SER A 163 -17.49 33.26 9.06
CA SER A 163 -18.02 34.59 9.29
C SER A 163 -18.38 35.21 7.93
N GLU A 164 -19.66 35.51 7.73
CA GLU A 164 -20.14 36.37 6.66
C GLU A 164 -19.76 37.83 6.97
N THR A 165 -19.26 38.55 5.97
CA THR A 165 -19.19 40.02 6.01
C THR A 165 -19.80 40.51 4.71
N GLU A 166 -21.06 40.93 4.79
CA GLU A 166 -21.79 41.68 3.78
C GLU A 166 -21.72 43.17 4.17
N ALA A 167 -21.21 43.99 3.25
CA ALA A 167 -21.48 45.43 3.16
C ALA A 167 -21.16 45.81 1.71
N SER A 168 -22.14 45.75 0.81
CA SER A 168 -23.07 46.84 0.48
C SER A 168 -22.33 48.11 0.04
N ALA A 169 -22.20 48.27 -1.28
CA ALA A 169 -22.10 49.57 -1.93
C ALA A 169 -23.51 50.11 -2.19
N PRO A 170 -23.71 51.43 -2.17
CA PRO A 170 -24.06 52.07 -3.45
C PRO A 170 -23.47 53.49 -3.68
N GLU A 171 -23.47 53.82 -4.98
CA GLU A 171 -23.21 55.09 -5.70
C GLU A 171 -21.78 55.65 -5.78
#